data_AF-A0A3C1GGZ3-F1
#
_entry.id   AF-A0A3C1GGZ3-F1
#
_cell.length_a   1.000
_cell.length_b   1.000
_cell.length_c   1.000
_cell.angle_alpha   90.00
_cell.angle_beta   90.00
_cell.angle_gamma   90.00
#
_symmetry.space_group_name_H-M   'P 1'
#
loop_
_entity.id
_entity.type
_entity.pdbx_description
1 polymer ?
#
loop_
_entity_poly.entity_id
_entity_poly.type
_entity_poly.pdbx_seq_one_letter_code
_entity_poly.pdbx_strand_id
1 'polypeptide(L)'
;GAAHAGWRGVALGMAARMVDALRERFSSRNEDIIAVMGPSIGPCCYEVDLPVIERLRTGFPSAWPTWVTPVGPGKWMLDLWKANEDQLRAAGVAPSRIENPRLCTACRLDLFFSYRREGKGGSLATVAAIPPSS
;
A
#
# COMPACT_ATOMS: atom_id res chain seq x y z
N GLY A 1 9.95 -2.65 -10.94
CA GLY A 1 8.77 -1.92 -11.44
C GLY A 1 8.19 -1.06 -10.35
N ALA A 2 7.15 -0.26 -10.63
CA ALA A 2 6.48 0.59 -9.65
C ALA A 2 4.95 0.52 -9.83
N ALA A 3 4.21 0.59 -8.73
CA ALA A 3 2.74 0.59 -8.73
C ALA A 3 2.22 1.59 -7.70
N HIS A 4 1.06 2.19 -7.99
CA HIS A 4 0.35 3.05 -7.05
C HIS A 4 -0.79 2.26 -6.38
N ALA A 5 -0.73 2.11 -5.07
CA ALA A 5 -1.67 1.28 -4.30
C ALA A 5 -2.38 2.08 -3.18
N GLY A 6 -3.23 3.03 -3.55
CA GLY A 6 -4.23 3.58 -2.63
C GLY A 6 -5.31 2.53 -2.28
N TRP A 7 -6.33 2.92 -1.50
CA TRP A 7 -7.37 1.98 -1.04
C TRP A 7 -8.07 1.19 -2.16
N ARG A 8 -8.26 1.80 -3.34
CA ARG A 8 -8.82 1.12 -4.52
C ARG A 8 -7.87 0.03 -5.04
N GLY A 9 -6.57 0.32 -5.07
CA GLY A 9 -5.54 -0.65 -5.47
C GLY A 9 -5.46 -1.81 -4.48
N VAL A 10 -5.51 -1.51 -3.19
CA VAL A 10 -5.61 -2.53 -2.13
C VAL A 10 -6.85 -3.40 -2.32
N ALA A 11 -8.04 -2.81 -2.52
CA ALA A 11 -9.27 -3.57 -2.74
C ALA A 11 -9.23 -4.47 -4.00
N LEU A 12 -8.37 -4.17 -4.96
CA LEU A 12 -8.18 -4.93 -6.19
C LEU A 12 -6.98 -5.90 -6.15
N GLY A 13 -6.25 -5.96 -5.03
CA GLY A 13 -5.08 -6.83 -4.88
C GLY A 13 -3.86 -6.38 -5.68
N MET A 14 -3.66 -5.08 -5.87
CA MET A 14 -2.61 -4.54 -6.74
C MET A 14 -1.21 -5.04 -6.37
N ALA A 15 -0.89 -5.18 -5.08
CA ALA A 15 0.41 -5.65 -4.64
C ALA A 15 0.68 -7.10 -5.10
N ALA A 16 -0.30 -7.99 -4.94
CA ALA A 16 -0.21 -9.38 -5.43
C ALA A 16 -0.10 -9.43 -6.96
N ARG A 17 -0.93 -8.64 -7.66
CA ARG A 17 -0.88 -8.54 -9.14
C ARG A 17 0.48 -8.09 -9.66
N MET A 18 1.17 -7.22 -8.93
CA MET A 18 2.52 -6.78 -9.29
C MET A 18 3.54 -7.91 -9.16
N VAL A 19 3.44 -8.72 -8.10
CA VAL A 19 4.26 -9.92 -7.91
C VAL A 19 4.01 -10.91 -9.04
N ASP A 20 2.75 -11.20 -9.36
CA ASP A 20 2.38 -12.09 -10.45
C ASP A 20 2.91 -11.59 -11.80
N ALA A 21 2.80 -10.29 -12.09
CA ALA A 21 3.34 -9.70 -13.31
C ALA A 21 4.88 -9.86 -13.41
N LEU A 22 5.61 -9.74 -12.28
CA LEU A 22 7.06 -9.95 -12.27
C LEU A 22 7.43 -11.42 -12.54
N ARG A 23 6.66 -12.36 -11.98
CA ARG A 23 6.84 -13.80 -12.19
C ARG A 23 6.54 -14.19 -13.63
N GLU A 24 5.40 -13.76 -14.16
CA GLU A 24 4.92 -14.15 -15.48
C GLU A 24 5.75 -13.55 -16.62
N ARG A 25 6.15 -12.27 -16.49
CA ARG A 25 6.83 -11.55 -17.60
C ARG A 25 8.34 -11.64 -17.57
N PHE A 26 8.93 -11.81 -16.39
CA PHE A 26 10.38 -11.77 -16.22
C PHE A 26 10.92 -13.05 -15.56
N SER A 27 10.09 -14.07 -15.37
CA SER A 27 10.45 -15.33 -14.70
C SER A 27 11.08 -15.09 -13.32
N SER A 28 10.67 -14.01 -12.65
CA SER A 28 11.19 -13.66 -11.32
C SER A 28 10.76 -14.72 -10.31
N ARG A 29 11.65 -15.12 -9.41
CA ARG A 29 11.30 -15.99 -8.29
C ARG A 29 10.91 -15.16 -7.08
N ASN A 30 10.02 -15.67 -6.24
CA ASN A 30 9.55 -14.96 -5.05
C ASN A 30 10.71 -14.63 -4.10
N GLU A 31 11.68 -15.54 -3.98
CA GLU A 31 12.88 -15.32 -3.18
C GLU A 31 13.80 -14.22 -3.72
N ASP A 32 13.64 -13.77 -4.97
CA ASP A 32 14.46 -12.71 -5.56
C ASP A 32 13.76 -11.34 -5.49
N ILE A 33 12.44 -11.32 -5.27
CA ILE A 33 11.65 -10.08 -5.23
C ILE A 33 11.92 -9.32 -3.92
N ILE A 34 12.21 -8.03 -4.05
CA ILE A 34 12.27 -7.07 -2.94
C ILE A 34 11.15 -6.06 -3.18
N ALA A 35 10.31 -5.84 -2.16
CA ALA A 35 9.21 -4.89 -2.20
C ALA A 35 9.54 -3.73 -1.25
N VAL A 36 9.51 -2.51 -1.77
CA VAL A 36 9.71 -1.30 -0.98
C VAL A 36 8.45 -0.45 -1.08
N MET A 37 7.92 -0.06 0.08
CA MET A 37 6.81 0.87 0.20
C MET A 37 7.33 2.29 0.43
N GLY A 38 6.83 3.27 -0.32
CA GLY A 38 7.17 4.67 -0.12
C GLY A 38 6.36 5.33 1.02
N PRO A 39 6.74 6.56 1.43
CA PRO A 39 5.93 7.38 2.33
C PRO A 39 4.49 7.49 1.82
N SER A 40 3.53 7.29 2.70
CA SER A 40 2.10 7.31 2.37
C SER A 40 1.28 7.67 3.61
N ILE A 41 -0.03 7.87 3.47
CA ILE A 41 -0.85 8.19 4.64
C ILE A 41 -0.95 6.95 5.56
N GLY A 42 -0.60 7.14 6.84
CA GLY A 42 -0.60 6.08 7.84
C GLY A 42 -1.96 5.92 8.54
N PRO A 43 -2.14 4.82 9.29
CA PRO A 43 -3.35 4.56 10.06
C PRO A 43 -3.59 5.59 11.17
N CYS A 44 -2.59 6.39 11.53
CA CYS A 44 -2.75 7.52 12.45
C CYS A 44 -3.56 8.69 11.87
N CYS A 45 -3.75 8.76 10.54
CA CYS A 45 -4.39 9.89 9.88
C CYS A 45 -5.42 9.50 8.80
N TYR A 46 -5.59 8.21 8.50
CA TYR A 46 -6.43 7.77 7.40
C TYR A 46 -7.81 7.24 7.81
N GLU A 47 -8.69 8.16 8.20
CA GLU A 47 -10.10 7.84 8.44
C GLU A 47 -10.83 7.57 7.11
N VAL A 48 -11.59 6.49 7.05
CA VAL A 48 -12.42 6.07 5.92
C VAL A 48 -13.82 5.66 6.38
N ASP A 49 -14.74 5.69 5.42
CA ASP A 49 -16.16 5.41 5.63
C ASP A 49 -16.58 4.06 5.03
N LEU A 50 -17.83 3.70 5.26
CA LEU A 50 -18.44 2.44 4.82
C LEU A 50 -18.19 2.10 3.33
N PRO A 51 -18.24 3.02 2.35
CA PRO A 51 -17.98 2.68 0.95
C PRO A 51 -16.57 2.12 0.68
N VAL A 52 -15.57 2.56 1.44
CA VAL A 52 -14.20 2.04 1.33
C VAL A 52 -14.14 0.66 1.97
N ILE A 53 -14.71 0.50 3.16
CA ILE A 53 -14.77 -0.78 3.87
C ILE A 53 -15.47 -1.84 3.04
N GLU A 54 -16.59 -1.51 2.40
CA GLU A 54 -17.35 -2.47 1.61
C GLU A 54 -16.55 -3.02 0.43
N ARG A 55 -15.71 -2.17 -0.18
CA ARG A 55 -14.81 -2.58 -1.25
C ARG A 55 -13.68 -3.48 -0.74
N LEU A 56 -13.11 -3.17 0.42
CA LEU A 56 -12.12 -4.04 1.07
C LEU A 56 -12.73 -5.38 1.48
N ARG A 57 -13.94 -5.37 2.03
CA ARG A 57 -14.71 -6.55 2.42
C ARG A 57 -15.02 -7.46 1.22
N THR A 58 -15.39 -6.87 0.09
CA THR A 58 -15.65 -7.61 -1.14
C THR A 58 -14.38 -8.24 -1.70
N GLY A 59 -13.27 -7.50 -1.75
CA GLY A 59 -12.00 -8.01 -2.30
C GLY A 59 -11.30 -9.01 -1.38
N PHE A 60 -11.41 -8.82 -0.06
CA PHE A 60 -10.61 -9.51 0.95
C PHE A 60 -11.43 -9.81 2.22
N PRO A 61 -12.47 -10.66 2.14
CA PRO A 61 -13.46 -10.86 3.20
C PRO A 61 -12.87 -11.31 4.55
N SER A 62 -11.79 -12.09 4.53
CA SER A 62 -11.11 -12.58 5.73
C SER A 62 -10.02 -11.65 6.26
N ALA A 63 -9.38 -10.85 5.39
CA ALA A 63 -8.21 -10.07 5.76
C ALA A 63 -8.54 -8.62 6.13
N TRP A 64 -9.57 -8.02 5.51
CA TRP A 64 -9.93 -6.62 5.73
C TRP A 64 -10.12 -6.21 7.20
N PRO A 65 -10.67 -7.05 8.12
CA PRO A 65 -10.87 -6.62 9.50
C PRO A 65 -9.55 -6.33 10.22
N THR A 66 -8.46 -6.96 9.78
CA THR A 66 -7.13 -6.76 10.36
C THR A 66 -6.44 -5.48 9.86
N TRP A 67 -6.98 -4.85 8.81
CA TRP A 67 -6.41 -3.65 8.19
C TRP A 67 -7.05 -2.36 8.72
N VAL A 68 -8.03 -2.47 9.61
CA VAL A 68 -8.80 -1.32 10.06
C VAL A 68 -8.99 -1.32 11.57
N THR A 69 -9.12 -0.13 12.13
CA THR A 69 -9.52 0.06 13.54
C THR A 69 -10.79 0.92 13.57
N PRO A 70 -11.90 0.43 14.15
CA PRO A 70 -13.11 1.25 14.29
C PRO A 70 -12.84 2.42 15.25
N VAL A 71 -13.27 3.63 14.87
CA VAL A 71 -13.10 4.85 15.68
C VAL A 71 -14.40 5.60 15.95
N GLY A 72 -15.52 5.10 15.42
CA GLY A 72 -16.85 5.64 15.67
C GLY A 72 -17.90 4.98 14.77
N PRO A 73 -19.18 5.35 14.92
CA PRO A 73 -20.25 4.84 14.09
C PRO A 73 -19.97 5.09 12.60
N GLY A 74 -19.76 4.00 11.84
CA GLY A 74 -19.49 4.08 10.40
C GLY A 74 -18.11 4.65 10.01
N LYS A 75 -17.16 4.72 10.96
CA LYS A 75 -15.83 5.30 10.77
C LYS A 75 -14.72 4.34 11.20
N TRP A 76 -13.68 4.26 10.36
CA TRP A 76 -12.52 3.41 10.60
C TRP A 76 -11.23 4.12 10.24
N MET A 77 -10.15 3.85 10.98
CA MET A 77 -8.79 4.15 10.56
C MET A 77 -8.28 2.99 9.72
N LEU A 78 -7.89 3.26 8.47
CA LEU A 78 -7.38 2.26 7.53
C LEU A 78 -5.86 2.25 7.52
N ASP A 79 -5.29 1.07 7.74
CA ASP A 79 -3.88 0.78 7.61
C ASP A 79 -3.55 0.23 6.21
N LEU A 80 -3.23 1.14 5.28
CA LEU A 80 -2.77 0.77 3.94
C LEU A 80 -1.42 0.07 3.96
N TRP A 81 -0.59 0.31 4.97
CA TRP A 81 0.73 -0.31 5.11
C TRP A 81 0.56 -1.80 5.36
N LYS A 82 -0.19 -2.14 6.40
CA LYS A 82 -0.50 -3.52 6.74
C LYS A 82 -1.22 -4.24 5.60
N ALA A 83 -2.20 -3.60 4.96
CA ALA A 83 -2.95 -4.23 3.88
C ALA A 83 -2.06 -4.64 2.69
N ASN A 84 -1.14 -3.77 2.27
CA ASN A 84 -0.21 -4.12 1.20
C ASN A 84 0.86 -5.13 1.65
N GLU A 85 1.37 -5.03 2.89
CA GLU A 85 2.31 -6.01 3.44
C GLU A 85 1.69 -7.42 3.48
N ASP A 86 0.45 -7.54 3.94
CA ASP A 86 -0.26 -8.81 3.99
C ASP A 86 -0.49 -9.38 2.58
N GLN A 87 -0.82 -8.53 1.60
CA GLN A 87 -0.96 -8.95 0.19
C GLN A 87 0.36 -9.42 -0.42
N LEU A 88 1.47 -8.72 -0.16
CA LEU A 88 2.80 -9.13 -0.62
C LEU A 88 3.23 -10.48 -0.02
N ARG A 89 2.97 -10.67 1.29
CA ARG A 89 3.24 -11.93 1.99
C ARG A 89 2.39 -13.06 1.44
N ALA A 90 1.10 -12.82 1.21
CA ALA A 90 0.20 -13.80 0.61
C ALA A 90 0.62 -14.18 -0.83
N ALA A 91 1.23 -13.25 -1.57
CA ALA A 91 1.83 -13.52 -2.88
C ALA A 91 3.20 -14.23 -2.80
N GLY A 92 3.72 -14.46 -1.60
CA GLY A 92 4.93 -15.25 -1.34
C GLY A 92 6.22 -14.44 -1.20
N VAL A 93 6.15 -13.10 -1.13
CA VAL A 93 7.33 -12.29 -0.80
C VAL A 93 7.67 -12.45 0.68
N ALA A 94 8.92 -12.83 0.99
CA ALA A 94 9.36 -13.05 2.36
C ALA A 94 9.26 -11.75 3.18
N PRO A 95 8.82 -11.79 4.45
CA PRO A 95 8.71 -10.60 5.30
C PRO A 95 10.02 -9.79 5.41
N SER A 96 11.17 -10.46 5.40
CA SER A 96 12.50 -9.81 5.45
C SER A 96 12.87 -9.06 4.17
N ARG A 97 12.09 -9.21 3.08
CA ARG A 97 12.27 -8.53 1.79
C ARG A 97 11.19 -7.49 1.52
N ILE A 98 10.38 -7.16 2.53
CA ILE A 98 9.36 -6.13 2.47
C ILE A 98 9.82 -4.98 3.36
N GLU A 99 10.26 -3.89 2.73
CA GLU A 99 10.65 -2.67 3.43
C GLU A 99 9.50 -1.66 3.44
N ASN A 100 9.20 -1.17 4.63
CA ASN A 100 8.21 -0.12 4.82
C ASN A 100 8.72 0.87 5.86
N PRO A 101 8.99 2.13 5.47
CA PRO A 101 9.52 3.14 6.38
C PRO A 101 8.47 3.65 7.36
N ARG A 102 7.17 3.34 7.16
CA ARG A 102 6.05 3.77 8.00
C ARG A 102 6.02 5.29 8.24
N LEU A 103 6.39 6.05 7.21
CA LEU A 103 6.39 7.51 7.23
C LEU A 103 5.03 8.04 6.76
N CYS A 104 4.26 8.58 7.72
CA CYS A 104 2.95 9.16 7.43
C CYS A 104 3.06 10.53 6.76
N THR A 105 2.61 10.63 5.50
CA THR A 105 2.62 11.91 4.75
C THR A 105 1.76 12.99 5.41
N ALA A 106 0.68 12.62 6.10
CA ALA A 106 -0.17 13.56 6.82
C ALA A 106 0.39 14.03 8.17
N CYS A 107 1.38 13.32 8.74
CA CYS A 107 2.07 13.75 9.96
C CYS A 107 3.35 14.53 9.68
N ARG A 108 3.97 14.29 8.52
CA ARG A 108 5.27 14.85 8.13
C ARG A 108 5.13 15.84 6.98
N LEU A 109 4.31 16.87 7.18
CA LEU A 109 4.14 17.97 6.22
C LEU A 109 5.43 18.80 6.03
N ASP A 110 6.39 18.66 6.94
CA ASP A 110 7.75 19.18 6.81
C ASP A 110 8.56 18.47 5.71
N LEU A 111 8.16 17.27 5.29
CA LEU A 111 8.83 16.47 4.28
C LEU A 111 7.97 16.15 3.04
N PHE A 112 6.65 16.11 3.20
CA PHE A 112 5.74 15.49 2.24
C PHE A 112 4.50 16.34 1.98
N PHE A 113 4.04 16.34 0.73
CA PHE A 113 2.68 16.77 0.41
C PHE A 113 1.64 15.75 0.91
N SER A 114 0.50 16.24 1.38
CA SER A 114 -0.61 15.41 1.83
C SER A 114 -1.98 15.93 1.42
N TYR A 115 -2.59 15.25 0.45
CA TYR A 115 -3.96 15.57 0.01
C TYR A 115 -4.97 15.58 1.16
N ARG A 116 -4.80 14.71 2.18
CA ARG A 116 -5.72 14.64 3.31
C ARG A 116 -5.67 15.88 4.20
N ARG A 117 -4.49 16.49 4.37
CA ARG A 117 -4.29 17.66 5.25
C ARG A 117 -4.39 18.97 4.49
N GLU A 118 -3.94 19.00 3.25
CA GLU A 118 -3.75 20.22 2.47
C GLU A 118 -4.77 20.35 1.32
N GLY A 119 -5.53 19.29 1.01
CA GLY A 119 -6.44 19.27 -0.13
C GLY A 119 -5.70 19.20 -1.46
N LYS A 120 -6.16 19.95 -2.47
CA LYS A 120 -5.47 20.00 -3.77
C LYS A 120 -4.12 20.71 -3.61
N GLY A 121 -3.04 20.05 -4.03
CA GLY A 121 -1.68 20.57 -3.92
C GLY A 121 -0.66 19.72 -4.67
N GLY A 122 0.58 19.75 -4.21
CA GLY A 122 1.68 18.96 -4.76
C GLY A 122 1.45 17.44 -4.67
N SER A 123 2.20 16.68 -5.45
CA SER A 123 2.18 15.22 -5.44
C SER A 123 3.60 14.67 -5.27
N LEU A 124 3.70 13.53 -4.59
CA LEU A 124 4.95 12.77 -4.51
C LEU A 124 5.02 11.76 -5.65
N ALA A 125 6.24 11.47 -6.12
CA ALA A 125 6.50 10.43 -7.10
C ALA A 125 7.53 9.43 -6.55
N THR A 126 7.26 8.14 -6.76
CA THR A 126 8.22 7.06 -6.49
C THR A 126 8.72 6.51 -7.82
N VAL A 127 10.04 6.47 -8.00
CA VAL A 127 10.68 6.00 -9.23
C VAL A 127 11.60 4.82 -8.89
N ALA A 128 11.54 3.78 -9.72
CA ALA A 128 12.46 2.64 -9.68
C ALA A 128 12.96 2.38 -11.10
N ALA A 129 14.27 2.32 -11.27
CA ALA A 129 14.93 2.13 -12.56
C ALA A 129 16.11 1.17 -12.42
N ILE A 130 16.40 0.43 -13.49
CA ILE A 130 17.63 -0.33 -13.63
C ILE A 130 18.60 0.59 -14.38
N PRO A 131 19.75 0.98 -13.80
CA PRO A 131 20.73 1.76 -14.52
C PRO A 131 21.27 0.95 -15.72
N PRO A 132 21.65 1.61 -16.82
CA PRO A 132 22.22 0.92 -17.98
C PRO A 132 23.47 0.15 -17.55
N SER A 133 23.57 -1.10 -17.99
CA SER A 133 24.78 -1.90 -17.87
C SER A 133 25.87 -1.28 -18.73
N SER A 134 26.95 -0.83 -18.10
CA SER A 134 28.19 -0.40 -18.75
C SER A 134 28.79 -1.47 -19.63
#